data_AF-A0A3A4QMA6-F1
#
_entry.id   AF-A0A3A4QMA6-F1
#
_cell.length_a   1.000
_cell.length_b   1.000
_cell.length_c   1.000
_cell.angle_alpha   90.00
_cell.angle_beta   90.00
_cell.angle_gamma   90.00
#
_symmetry.space_group_name_H-M   'P 1'
#
loop_
_entity.id
_entity.type
_entity.pdbx_description
1 polymer ?
#
loop_
_entity_poly.entity_id
_entity_poly.type
_entity_poly.pdbx_seq_one_letter_code
_entity_poly.pdbx_strand_id
1 'polypeptide(L)'
;MLLMLTAIGILLFPNARRNEMVLAVACVFVFIGTWIDKGLGMIAGGFIPNPLHRVQEYIPTFPEIMITLGVYATGFLILTILYKIVISVKEETAA
;
A
#
# COMPACT_ATOMS: atom_id res chain seq x y z
N MET A 1 -13.54 1.68 0.17
CA MET A 1 -13.94 3.10 -0.06
C MET A 1 -13.87 3.98 1.18
N LEU A 2 -14.45 3.58 2.34
CA LEU A 2 -14.44 4.43 3.55
C LEU A 2 -13.04 4.93 3.94
N LEU A 3 -12.05 4.04 4.01
CA LEU A 3 -10.65 4.37 4.34
C LEU A 3 -10.05 5.45 3.43
N MET A 4 -10.31 5.36 2.11
CA MET A 4 -9.80 6.33 1.15
C MET A 4 -10.51 7.68 1.26
N LEU A 5 -11.83 7.68 1.48
CA LEU A 5 -12.59 8.92 1.70
C LEU A 5 -12.14 9.64 2.98
N THR A 6 -11.91 8.90 4.06
CA THR A 6 -11.39 9.45 5.32
C THR A 6 -9.97 9.99 5.13
N ALA A 7 -9.11 9.29 4.39
CA ALA A 7 -7.75 9.76 4.12
C ALA A 7 -7.74 11.04 3.29
N ILE A 8 -8.58 11.14 2.26
CA ILE A 8 -8.74 12.36 1.45
C ILE A 8 -9.20 13.53 2.33
N GLY A 9 -10.19 13.30 3.19
CA GLY A 9 -10.65 14.31 4.15
C GLY A 9 -9.50 14.84 5.01
N ILE A 10 -8.71 13.95 5.61
CA ILE A 10 -7.55 14.33 6.44
C ILE A 10 -6.48 15.09 5.64
N LEU A 11 -6.14 14.61 4.44
CA LEU A 11 -5.08 15.19 3.61
C LEU A 11 -5.45 16.54 2.99
N LEU A 12 -6.75 16.80 2.81
CA LEU A 12 -7.27 18.05 2.25
C LEU A 12 -7.15 19.22 3.22
N PHE A 13 -7.24 18.97 4.54
CA PHE A 13 -7.15 20.03 5.54
C PHE A 13 -5.69 20.30 5.95
N PRO A 14 -5.14 21.51 5.69
CA PRO A 14 -3.73 21.85 5.94
C PRO A 14 -3.31 21.70 7.41
N ASN A 15 -4.23 21.92 8.35
CA ASN A 15 -3.96 21.78 9.78
C ASN A 15 -3.76 20.31 10.19
N ALA A 16 -4.48 19.38 9.57
CA ALA A 16 -4.39 17.96 9.87
C ALA A 16 -3.10 17.34 9.31
N ARG A 17 -2.70 17.70 8.09
CA ARG A 17 -1.44 17.28 7.47
C ARG A 17 -0.17 17.91 8.05
N ARG A 18 -0.30 19.00 8.81
CA ARG A 18 0.84 19.59 9.56
C ARG A 18 1.20 18.80 10.81
N ASN A 19 0.29 17.96 11.29
CA ASN A 19 0.57 17.08 12.42
C ASN A 19 1.07 15.73 11.90
N GLU A 20 2.35 15.43 12.12
CA GLU A 20 3.01 14.22 11.63
C GLU A 20 2.30 12.92 12.07
N MET A 21 1.72 12.90 13.28
CA MET A 21 0.98 11.73 13.76
C MET A 21 -0.30 11.50 12.95
N VAL A 22 -1.02 12.58 12.63
CA VAL A 22 -2.26 12.52 11.84
C VAL A 22 -1.94 12.20 10.37
N LEU A 23 -0.83 12.75 9.86
CA LEU A 23 -0.34 12.45 8.53
C LEU A 23 0.04 10.98 8.38
N ALA A 24 0.74 10.40 9.36
CA ALA A 24 1.09 8.98 9.36
C ALA A 24 -0.15 8.08 9.30
N VAL A 25 -1.18 8.38 10.10
CA VAL A 25 -2.46 7.64 10.07
C VAL A 25 -3.13 7.76 8.70
N ALA A 26 -3.16 8.95 8.10
CA ALA A 26 -3.71 9.14 6.77
C ALA A 26 -2.95 8.32 5.71
N CYS A 27 -1.62 8.27 5.77
CA CYS A 27 -0.80 7.45 4.88
C CYS A 27 -1.13 5.96 5.02
N VAL A 28 -1.31 5.45 6.24
CA VAL A 28 -1.74 4.06 6.47
C VAL A 28 -3.11 3.79 5.87
N PHE A 29 -4.07 4.71 6.02
CA PHE A 29 -5.40 4.58 5.42
C PHE A 29 -5.36 4.57 3.89
N VAL A 30 -4.54 5.43 3.27
CA VAL A 30 -4.31 5.39 1.82
C VAL A 30 -3.73 4.05 1.42
N PHE A 31 -2.67 3.59 2.09
CA PHE A 31 -1.97 2.36 1.74
C PHE A 31 -2.86 1.11 1.84
N ILE A 32 -3.58 0.94 2.96
CA ILE A 32 -4.51 -0.18 3.13
C ILE A 32 -5.70 -0.05 2.18
N GLY A 33 -6.22 1.17 2.01
CA GLY A 33 -7.34 1.44 1.12
C GLY A 33 -7.04 1.09 -0.34
N THR A 34 -5.86 1.47 -0.84
CA THR A 34 -5.42 1.15 -2.21
C THR A 34 -5.09 -0.33 -2.37
N TRP A 35 -4.50 -0.97 -1.36
CA TRP A 35 -4.26 -2.41 -1.38
C TRP A 35 -5.55 -3.22 -1.50
N ILE A 36 -6.62 -2.83 -0.80
CA ILE A 36 -7.93 -3.49 -0.91
C ILE A 36 -8.55 -3.23 -2.29
N ASP A 37 -8.59 -1.97 -2.74
CA ASP A 37 -9.26 -1.58 -3.98
C ASP A 37 -8.56 -2.15 -5.23
N LYS A 38 -7.24 -2.01 -5.28
CA LYS A 38 -6.43 -2.40 -6.42
C LYS A 38 -5.88 -3.81 -6.34
N GLY A 39 -5.59 -4.32 -5.15
CA GLY A 39 -5.20 -5.72 -4.96
C GLY A 39 -6.44 -6.61 -5.05
N LEU A 40 -7.15 -6.74 -3.93
CA LEU A 40 -8.27 -7.68 -3.82
C LEU A 40 -9.43 -7.34 -4.76
N GLY A 41 -9.78 -6.06 -4.90
CA GLY A 41 -10.91 -5.60 -5.71
C GLY A 41 -10.74 -5.87 -7.22
N MET A 42 -9.56 -5.62 -7.79
CA MET A 42 -9.31 -5.91 -9.21
C MET A 42 -9.19 -7.41 -9.49
N ILE A 43 -8.64 -8.19 -8.56
CA ILE A 43 -8.61 -9.65 -8.66
C ILE A 43 -10.05 -10.17 -8.66
N ALA A 44 -10.86 -9.80 -7.66
CA ALA A 44 -12.27 -10.17 -7.60
C ALA A 44 -13.03 -9.79 -8.88
N GLY A 45 -12.87 -8.56 -9.38
CA GLY A 45 -13.52 -8.11 -10.62
C GLY A 45 -13.09 -8.87 -11.88
N GLY A 46 -11.86 -9.36 -11.94
CA GLY A 46 -11.34 -10.14 -13.07
C GLY A 46 -11.67 -11.63 -13.03
N PHE A 47 -11.91 -12.20 -11.84
CA PHE A 47 -12.05 -13.66 -11.64
C PHE A 47 -13.46 -14.12 -11.24
N ILE A 48 -14.29 -13.26 -10.63
CA ILE A 48 -15.68 -13.59 -10.25
C ILE A 48 -16.59 -13.76 -11.48
N PRO A 49 -16.55 -12.88 -12.51
CA PRO A 49 -17.24 -13.15 -13.77
C PRO A 49 -16.40 -14.11 -14.59
N ASN A 50 -16.57 -15.41 -14.39
CA ASN A 50 -15.89 -16.38 -15.25
C ASN A 50 -16.66 -16.57 -16.58
N PRO A 51 -15.96 -16.89 -17.68
CA PRO A 51 -16.59 -17.17 -18.99
C PRO A 51 -17.59 -18.33 -18.96
N LEU A 52 -17.56 -19.14 -17.90
CA LEU A 52 -18.41 -20.30 -17.67
C LEU A 52 -19.73 -19.94 -16.94
N HIS A 53 -20.06 -18.65 -16.81
CA HIS A 53 -21.29 -18.14 -16.17
C HIS A 53 -21.49 -18.63 -14.72
N ARG A 54 -20.42 -19.04 -14.05
CA ARG A 54 -20.43 -19.42 -12.63
C ARG A 54 -19.81 -18.29 -11.82
N VAL A 55 -20.57 -17.75 -10.88
CA VAL A 55 -20.07 -16.77 -9.91
C VAL A 55 -19.35 -17.56 -8.82
N GLN A 56 -18.02 -17.52 -8.81
CA GLN A 56 -17.23 -18.08 -7.73
C GLN A 56 -16.69 -16.94 -6.88
N GLU A 57 -17.09 -16.90 -5.60
CA GLU A 57 -16.64 -15.87 -4.67
C GLU A 57 -15.13 -16.00 -4.41
N TYR A 58 -14.40 -14.90 -4.60
CA TYR A 58 -12.97 -14.83 -4.31
C TYR A 58 -12.77 -14.46 -2.84
N ILE A 59 -12.16 -15.36 -2.08
CA ILE A 59 -11.69 -15.12 -0.73
C ILE A 59 -10.19 -15.41 -0.74
N PRO A 60 -9.34 -14.42 -0.42
CA PRO A 60 -7.90 -14.61 -0.46
C PRO A 60 -7.47 -15.72 0.49
N THR A 61 -6.65 -16.64 -0.01
CA THR A 61 -6.11 -17.75 0.77
C THR A 61 -4.92 -17.32 1.61
N PHE A 62 -4.60 -18.09 2.65
CA PHE A 62 -3.45 -17.82 3.52
C PHE A 62 -2.12 -17.69 2.73
N PRO A 63 -1.81 -18.57 1.75
CA PRO A 63 -0.62 -18.40 0.92
C PRO A 63 -0.58 -17.08 0.12
N GLU A 64 -1.72 -16.61 -0.41
CA GLU A 64 -1.78 -15.35 -1.17
C GLU A 64 -1.43 -14.14 -0.30
N ILE A 65 -1.89 -14.14 0.95
CA ILE A 65 -1.55 -13.10 1.93
C ILE A 65 -0.05 -13.15 2.25
N MET A 66 0.51 -14.35 2.47
CA MET A 66 1.94 -14.53 2.74
C MET A 66 2.82 -14.07 1.58
N ILE A 67 2.45 -14.37 0.34
CA ILE A 67 3.16 -13.90 -0.86
C ILE A 67 3.12 -12.38 -0.92
N THR A 68 1.95 -11.78 -0.68
CA THR A 68 1.79 -10.31 -0.66
C THR A 68 2.71 -9.65 0.36
N LEU A 69 2.76 -10.18 1.58
CA LEU A 69 3.67 -9.71 2.63
C LEU A 69 5.14 -9.90 2.24
N GLY A 70 5.49 -11.01 1.58
CA GLY A 70 6.84 -11.28 1.07
C GLY A 70 7.30 -10.28 0.01
N VAL A 71 6.39 -9.86 -0.88
CA VAL A 71 6.66 -8.80 -1.88
C VAL A 71 6.96 -7.48 -1.17
N TYR A 72 6.15 -7.10 -0.18
CA TYR A 72 6.40 -5.89 0.61
C TYR A 72 7.73 -5.95 1.36
N ALA A 73 8.04 -7.07 2.02
CA ALA A 73 9.29 -7.25 2.75
C ALA A 73 10.51 -7.14 1.81
N THR A 74 10.43 -7.74 0.63
CA THR A 74 11.48 -7.63 -0.40
C THR A 74 11.65 -6.18 -0.87
N GLY A 75 10.56 -5.46 -1.11
CA GLY A 75 10.61 -4.03 -1.46
C GLY A 75 11.28 -3.19 -0.37
N PHE A 76 10.92 -3.39 0.90
CA PHE A 76 11.57 -2.73 2.03
C PHE A 76 13.05 -3.07 2.16
N LEU A 77 13.44 -4.32 1.90
CA LEU A 77 14.84 -4.73 1.90
C LEU A 77 15.64 -3.98 0.82
N ILE A 78 15.13 -3.94 -0.41
CA ILE A 78 15.76 -3.21 -1.52
C ILE A 78 15.87 -1.73 -1.18
N LEU A 79 14.79 -1.10 -0.70
CA LEU A 79 14.81 0.30 -0.28
C LEU A 79 15.88 0.55 0.79
N THR A 80 15.98 -0.31 1.80
CA THR A 80 16.98 -0.18 2.86
C THR A 80 18.41 -0.17 2.31
N ILE A 81 18.71 -1.07 1.36
CA ILE A 81 20.03 -1.13 0.71
C ILE A 81 20.30 0.16 -0.09
N LEU A 82 19.34 0.60 -0.91
CA LEU A 82 19.48 1.81 -1.72
C LEU A 82 19.67 3.05 -0.85
N TYR A 83 18.90 3.19 0.23
CA TYR A 83 19.05 4.30 1.18
C TYR A 83 20.44 4.34 1.79
N LYS A 84 20.99 3.18 2.17
CA LYS A 84 22.35 3.10 2.71
C LYS A 84 23.40 3.61 1.73
N ILE A 85 23.27 3.24 0.45
CA ILE A 85 24.18 3.70 -0.61
C ILE A 85 24.06 5.21 -0.80
N VAL A 86 22.83 5.72 -0.95
CA VAL A 86 22.57 7.15 -1.18
C VAL A 86 23.09 8.00 -0.02
N ILE A 87 22.86 7.58 1.23
CA ILE A 87 23.35 8.30 2.41
C ILE A 87 24.88 8.33 2.41
N SER A 88 25.54 7.19 2.14
CA SER A 88 27.01 7.12 2.07
C SER A 88 27.59 8.07 1.02
N VAL A 89 27.02 8.13 -0.19
CA VAL A 89 27.47 9.03 -1.26
C VAL A 89 27.23 10.49 -0.89
N LYS A 90 26.10 10.80 -0.25
CA LYS A 90 25.77 12.16 0.21
C LYS A 90 26.72 12.64 1.31
N GLU A 91 27.18 11.75 2.18
CA GLU A 91 28.16 12.07 3.22
C GLU A 91 29.55 12.32 2.63
N GLU A 92 29.98 11.48 1.67
CA GLU A 92 31.28 11.63 0.99
C GLU A 92 31.37 12.92 0.16
N THR A 93 30.28 13.31 -0.50
CA THR A 93 30.24 14.55 -1.32
C THR A 93 30.00 15.83 -0.52
N ALA A 94 29.59 15.72 0.75
CA ALA A 94 29.42 16.87 1.64
C ALA A 94 30.67 17.20 2.46
N ALA A 95 31.68 16.33 2.47
CA ALA A 95 33.00 16.51 3.09
C ALA A 95 34.01 17.08 2.09
#